data_AF-A0A8F4J400-F1
#
_entry.id   AF-A0A8F4J400-F1
#
_cell.length_a   1.000
_cell.length_b   1.000
_cell.length_c   1.000
_cell.angle_alpha   90.00
_cell.angle_beta   90.00
_cell.angle_gamma   90.00
#
_symmetry.space_group_name_H-M   'P 1'
#
loop_
_entity.id
_entity.type
_entity.pdbx_description
1 polymer ?
#
loop_
_entity_poly.entity_id
_entity_poly.type
_entity_poly.pdbx_seq_one_letter_code
_entity_poly.pdbx_strand_id
1 'polypeptide(L)'
;MIVFIAVIGVLSASLISLAYSGSKSSKAYRQERVVRYNAESALQTTVLRLQRNPLIGTDATSTGTPPLDASCAMNLPMQQDTTQGAKATFVAGSVLSVTCGPTCSTTTSTGSCDPSVAGGSGGLDGDGGQKPRDITITVTCKGPAAGAPGALLDCRGSGASTRVVAKARVRFEIDTTAANQSQRATIPKIVSWDTSR
;
A
#
# COMPACT_ATOMS: atom_id res chain seq x y z
N MET A 1 59.76 1.41 11.77
CA MET A 1 59.06 0.37 10.98
C MET A 1 57.70 0.01 11.58
N ILE A 2 57.59 -0.29 12.88
CA ILE A 2 56.31 -0.65 13.55
C ILE A 2 55.22 0.43 13.40
N VAL A 3 55.56 1.70 13.60
CA VAL A 3 54.60 2.83 13.49
C VAL A 3 54.01 2.94 12.08
N PHE A 4 54.83 2.70 11.05
CA PHE A 4 54.38 2.76 9.64
C PHE A 4 53.38 1.65 9.31
N ILE A 5 53.62 0.43 9.81
CA ILE A 5 52.70 -0.71 9.65
C ILE A 5 51.38 -0.43 10.37
N ALA A 6 51.43 0.16 11.57
CA ALA A 6 50.22 0.52 12.32
C ALA A 6 49.37 1.56 11.57
N VAL A 7 49.98 2.59 10.98
CA VAL A 7 49.27 3.62 10.21
C VAL A 7 48.58 3.03 8.97
N ILE A 8 49.28 2.14 8.23
CA ILE A 8 48.68 1.45 7.07
C ILE A 8 47.52 0.56 7.53
N GLY A 9 47.66 -0.15 8.66
CA GLY A 9 46.60 -0.99 9.23
C GLY A 9 45.32 -0.20 9.55
N VAL A 10 45.46 0.97 10.18
CA VAL A 10 44.32 1.84 10.53
C VAL A 10 43.64 2.41 9.28
N LEU A 11 44.41 2.86 8.28
CA LEU A 11 43.89 3.33 6.99
C LEU A 11 43.13 2.25 6.23
N SER A 12 43.67 1.02 6.21
CA SER A 12 43.04 -0.13 5.58
C SER A 12 41.71 -0.48 6.25
N ALA A 13 41.70 -0.53 7.58
CA ALA A 13 40.51 -0.85 8.36
C ALA A 13 39.40 0.20 8.16
N SER A 14 39.76 1.49 8.16
CA SER A 14 38.80 2.57 7.96
C SER A 14 38.20 2.58 6.55
N LEU A 15 38.98 2.28 5.51
CA LEU A 15 38.46 2.12 4.14
C LEU A 15 37.48 0.94 4.01
N ILE A 16 37.79 -0.20 4.64
CA ILE A 16 36.91 -1.37 4.63
C ILE A 16 35.59 -1.06 5.35
N SER A 17 35.64 -0.37 6.50
CA SER A 17 34.44 0.06 7.22
C SER A 17 33.58 1.02 6.40
N LEU A 18 34.20 1.97 5.68
CA LEU A 18 33.48 2.91 4.81
C LEU A 18 32.82 2.20 3.63
N ALA A 19 33.53 1.28 2.97
CA ALA A 19 33.01 0.49 1.86
C ALA A 19 31.83 -0.41 2.31
N TYR A 20 31.96 -1.01 3.49
CA TYR A 20 30.89 -1.85 4.06
C TYR A 20 29.64 -1.03 4.39
N SER A 21 29.81 0.15 5.00
CA SER A 21 28.72 1.08 5.30
C SER A 21 28.01 1.57 4.02
N GLY A 22 28.78 1.99 3.01
CA GLY A 22 28.23 2.46 1.73
C GLY A 22 27.48 1.38 0.95
N SER A 23 27.96 0.14 0.98
CA SER A 23 27.28 -0.99 0.30
C SER A 23 25.94 -1.37 0.95
N LYS A 24 25.82 -1.26 2.28
CA LYS A 24 24.57 -1.49 3.00
C LYS A 24 23.55 -0.38 2.75
N SER A 25 24.00 0.87 2.82
CA SER A 25 23.15 2.04 2.59
C SER A 25 22.57 2.06 1.18
N SER A 26 23.38 1.77 0.15
CA SER A 26 22.91 1.75 -1.24
C SER A 26 21.91 0.62 -1.53
N LYS A 27 22.08 -0.55 -0.91
CA LYS A 27 21.10 -1.65 -1.02
C LYS A 27 19.77 -1.30 -0.36
N ALA A 28 19.82 -0.75 0.86
CA ALA A 28 18.61 -0.31 1.57
C ALA A 28 17.84 0.75 0.77
N TYR A 29 18.55 1.77 0.26
CA TYR A 29 17.94 2.82 -0.56
C TYR A 29 17.27 2.29 -1.84
N ARG A 30 17.92 1.34 -2.54
CA ARG A 30 17.32 0.70 -3.73
C ARG A 30 16.05 -0.06 -3.39
N GLN A 31 16.05 -0.80 -2.28
CA GLN A 31 14.87 -1.57 -1.85
C GLN A 31 13.71 -0.65 -1.46
N GLU A 32 13.97 0.39 -0.68
CA GLU A 32 12.95 1.37 -0.28
C GLU A 32 12.30 2.03 -1.50
N ARG A 33 13.13 2.41 -2.49
CA ARG A 33 12.65 2.99 -3.75
C ARG A 33 11.76 2.01 -4.52
N VAL A 34 12.13 0.73 -4.60
CA VAL A 34 11.30 -0.29 -5.27
C VAL A 34 9.98 -0.50 -4.52
N VAL A 35 10.00 -0.62 -3.19
CA VAL A 35 8.78 -0.76 -2.38
C VAL A 35 7.83 0.40 -2.62
N ARG A 36 8.36 1.64 -2.65
CA ARG A 36 7.56 2.83 -2.92
C ARG A 36 6.91 2.82 -4.31
N TYR A 37 7.67 2.51 -5.37
CA TYR A 37 7.10 2.42 -6.71
C TYR A 37 6.02 1.34 -6.84
N ASN A 38 6.24 0.18 -6.22
CA ASN A 38 5.25 -0.89 -6.20
C ASN A 38 4.00 -0.48 -5.39
N ALA A 39 4.17 0.25 -4.28
CA ALA A 39 3.06 0.75 -3.48
C ALA A 39 2.22 1.81 -4.22
N GLU A 40 2.87 2.71 -4.97
CA GLU A 40 2.18 3.69 -5.82
C GLU A 40 1.39 3.00 -6.94
N SER A 41 2.00 2.03 -7.62
CA SER A 41 1.33 1.21 -8.64
C SER A 41 0.15 0.41 -8.06
N ALA A 42 0.31 -0.15 -6.87
CA ALA A 42 -0.74 -0.85 -6.13
C ALA A 42 -1.94 0.06 -5.85
N LEU A 43 -1.69 1.29 -5.38
CA LEU A 43 -2.75 2.27 -5.13
C LEU A 43 -3.49 2.62 -6.43
N GLN A 44 -2.78 2.94 -7.51
CA GLN A 44 -3.39 3.27 -8.80
C GLN A 44 -4.26 2.13 -9.34
N THR A 45 -3.75 0.90 -9.30
CA THR A 45 -4.49 -0.30 -9.72
C THR A 45 -5.75 -0.50 -8.89
N THR A 46 -5.67 -0.22 -7.59
CA THR A 46 -6.81 -0.34 -6.67
C THR A 46 -7.87 0.72 -6.96
N VAL A 47 -7.47 1.97 -7.24
CA VAL A 47 -8.41 3.03 -7.63
C VAL A 47 -9.15 2.68 -8.93
N LEU A 48 -8.43 2.17 -9.94
CA LEU A 48 -9.06 1.71 -11.19
C LEU A 48 -10.04 0.55 -10.95
N ARG A 49 -9.71 -0.37 -10.03
CA ARG A 49 -10.60 -1.47 -9.66
C ARG A 49 -11.86 -0.97 -8.95
N LEU A 50 -11.73 -0.02 -8.02
CA LEU A 50 -12.85 0.63 -7.34
C LEU A 50 -13.73 1.44 -8.28
N GLN A 51 -13.15 2.02 -9.33
CA GLN A 51 -13.91 2.71 -10.37
C GLN A 51 -14.75 1.74 -11.21
N ARG A 52 -14.21 0.54 -11.51
CA ARG A 52 -14.92 -0.49 -12.29
C ARG A 52 -15.96 -1.25 -11.48
N ASN A 53 -15.70 -1.50 -10.19
CA ASN A 53 -16.63 -2.19 -9.31
C ASN A 53 -17.03 -1.30 -8.12
N PRO A 54 -18.20 -0.67 -8.20
CA PRO A 54 -18.68 0.29 -7.20
C PRO A 54 -19.14 -0.32 -5.88
N LEU A 55 -19.32 -1.65 -5.83
CA LEU A 55 -19.78 -2.37 -4.65
C LEU A 55 -18.63 -2.76 -3.71
N ILE A 56 -17.37 -2.57 -4.13
CA ILE A 56 -16.21 -2.88 -3.30
C ILE A 56 -16.04 -1.79 -2.24
N GLY A 57 -15.92 -2.20 -0.97
CA GLY A 57 -15.63 -1.29 0.15
C GLY A 57 -16.84 -0.50 0.65
N THR A 58 -18.06 -0.91 0.31
CA THR A 58 -19.30 -0.37 0.90
C THR A 58 -19.60 -1.03 2.24
N ASP A 59 -20.27 -0.33 3.15
CA ASP A 59 -20.84 -0.93 4.34
C ASP A 59 -21.95 -1.91 3.90
N ALA A 60 -21.83 -3.18 4.28
CA ALA A 60 -22.73 -4.28 3.91
C ALA A 60 -24.18 -4.15 4.45
N THR A 61 -24.54 -2.96 4.91
CA THR A 61 -25.78 -2.63 5.62
C THR A 61 -26.88 -2.17 4.67
N SER A 62 -26.58 -1.85 3.41
CA SER A 62 -27.62 -1.53 2.42
C SER A 62 -28.26 -2.82 1.86
N THR A 63 -29.59 -2.86 1.87
CA THR A 63 -30.39 -3.98 1.38
C THR A 63 -30.05 -4.25 -0.09
N GLY A 64 -29.45 -5.41 -0.38
CA GLY A 64 -29.04 -5.81 -1.73
C GLY A 64 -27.56 -5.58 -2.08
N THR A 65 -26.76 -4.97 -1.19
CA THR A 65 -25.29 -5.04 -1.32
C THR A 65 -24.77 -6.40 -0.84
N PRO A 66 -23.89 -7.09 -1.61
CA PRO A 66 -23.21 -8.27 -1.09
C PRO A 66 -22.44 -7.92 0.20
N PRO A 67 -22.28 -8.88 1.14
CA PRO A 67 -21.52 -8.66 2.36
C PRO A 67 -20.12 -8.14 2.02
N LEU A 68 -19.59 -7.27 2.88
CA LEU A 68 -18.35 -6.50 2.75
C LEU A 68 -17.26 -7.43 2.24
N ASP A 69 -17.15 -7.56 0.92
CA ASP A 69 -16.29 -8.58 0.39
C ASP A 69 -14.90 -8.09 0.73
N ALA A 70 -14.16 -8.93 1.44
CA ALA A 70 -12.72 -8.81 1.57
C ALA A 70 -12.02 -8.64 0.19
N SER A 71 -12.75 -8.70 -0.94
CA SER A 71 -12.43 -8.31 -2.33
C SER A 71 -11.43 -7.19 -2.58
N CYS A 72 -11.31 -6.16 -1.74
CA CYS A 72 -10.26 -5.15 -1.92
C CYS A 72 -8.89 -5.61 -1.41
N ALA A 73 -8.86 -6.71 -0.66
CA ALA A 73 -7.66 -7.39 -0.26
C ALA A 73 -6.97 -7.96 -1.50
N MET A 74 -5.80 -7.42 -1.83
CA MET A 74 -4.97 -7.92 -2.93
C MET A 74 -3.55 -8.10 -2.41
N ASN A 75 -2.93 -9.23 -2.73
CA ASN A 75 -1.50 -9.41 -2.51
C ASN A 75 -0.79 -9.26 -3.85
N LEU A 76 -0.03 -8.18 -3.98
CA LEU A 76 0.77 -7.90 -5.16
C LEU A 76 2.20 -8.36 -4.91
N PRO A 77 2.80 -9.14 -5.81
CA PRO A 77 4.22 -9.47 -5.70
C PRO A 77 5.02 -8.18 -5.85
N MET A 78 6.06 -8.02 -5.04
CA MET A 78 6.98 -6.92 -5.21
C MET A 78 7.99 -7.26 -6.32
N GLN A 79 7.94 -6.53 -7.42
CA GLN A 79 8.79 -6.76 -8.59
C GLN A 79 9.65 -5.52 -8.87
N GLN A 80 10.82 -5.73 -9.47
CA GLN A 80 11.63 -4.66 -10.02
C GLN A 80 11.78 -4.91 -11.51
N ASP A 81 11.49 -3.88 -12.30
CA ASP A 81 11.82 -3.89 -13.72
C ASP A 81 13.34 -3.91 -13.87
N THR A 82 13.82 -4.98 -14.51
CA THR A 82 15.21 -5.10 -14.95
C THR A 82 15.24 -5.07 -16.47
N THR A 83 16.41 -4.83 -17.06
CA THR A 83 16.60 -4.91 -18.52
C THR A 83 16.28 -6.29 -19.10
N GLN A 84 16.13 -7.32 -18.26
CA GLN A 84 15.73 -8.69 -18.64
C GLN A 84 14.25 -8.99 -18.31
N GLY A 85 13.43 -7.97 -18.04
CA GLY A 85 12.03 -8.10 -17.61
C GLY A 85 11.84 -7.93 -16.10
N ALA A 86 10.58 -8.04 -15.65
CA ALA A 86 10.24 -7.95 -14.23
C ALA A 86 10.80 -9.15 -13.47
N LYS A 87 11.75 -8.91 -12.55
CA LYS A 87 12.29 -9.95 -11.67
C LYS A 87 11.77 -9.73 -10.25
N ALA A 88 11.42 -10.83 -9.57
CA ALA A 88 11.15 -10.79 -8.14
C ALA A 88 12.43 -10.39 -7.42
N THR A 89 12.47 -9.14 -6.95
CA THR A 89 13.66 -8.54 -6.31
C THR A 89 13.87 -9.05 -4.89
N PHE A 90 12.85 -9.70 -4.35
CA PHE A 90 12.72 -9.97 -2.94
C PHE A 90 12.52 -11.45 -2.70
N VAL A 91 12.86 -11.90 -1.49
CA VAL A 91 12.72 -13.29 -1.07
C VAL A 91 11.28 -13.75 -1.28
N ALA A 92 11.12 -14.99 -1.73
CA ALA A 92 9.83 -15.63 -1.90
C ALA A 92 8.96 -15.44 -0.64
N GLY A 93 7.72 -14.99 -0.83
CA GLY A 93 6.79 -14.66 0.26
C GLY A 93 6.70 -13.18 0.63
N SER A 94 7.53 -12.32 0.03
CA SER A 94 7.39 -10.86 0.21
C SER A 94 6.28 -10.31 -0.70
N VAL A 95 5.24 -9.71 -0.11
CA VAL A 95 4.09 -9.18 -0.86
C VAL A 95 3.65 -7.82 -0.34
N LEU A 96 3.08 -6.99 -1.22
CA LEU A 96 2.27 -5.84 -0.83
C LEU A 96 0.83 -6.28 -0.67
N SER A 97 0.34 -6.26 0.57
CA SER A 97 -1.04 -6.53 0.91
C SER A 97 -1.81 -5.21 0.90
N VAL A 98 -2.59 -4.99 -0.15
CA VAL A 98 -3.54 -3.88 -0.23
C VAL A 98 -4.80 -4.30 0.50
N THR A 99 -5.38 -3.40 1.29
CA THR A 99 -6.74 -3.51 1.81
C THR A 99 -7.46 -2.20 1.56
N CYS A 100 -8.78 -2.21 1.41
CA CYS A 100 -9.56 -0.99 1.45
C CYS A 100 -10.92 -1.21 2.09
N GLY A 101 -11.49 -0.11 2.58
CA GLY A 101 -12.78 -0.09 3.24
C GLY A 101 -13.30 1.34 3.38
N PRO A 102 -14.52 1.52 3.89
CA PRO A 102 -15.11 2.84 4.06
C PRO A 102 -14.23 3.71 4.97
N THR A 103 -14.09 4.99 4.64
CA THR A 103 -13.32 5.92 5.47
C THR A 103 -14.10 6.29 6.72
N CYS A 104 -13.55 5.97 7.89
CA CYS A 104 -14.21 6.20 9.17
C CYS A 104 -13.71 7.50 9.79
N SER A 105 -14.65 8.39 10.13
CA SER A 105 -14.35 9.70 10.75
C SER A 105 -13.89 9.57 12.21
N THR A 106 -14.09 8.42 12.84
CA THR A 106 -13.76 8.15 14.24
C THR A 106 -12.82 6.96 14.32
N THR A 107 -11.52 7.23 14.42
CA THR A 107 -10.52 6.24 14.85
C THR A 107 -10.74 5.95 16.34
N THR A 108 -11.58 4.97 16.66
CA THR A 108 -11.40 4.22 17.91
C THR A 108 -10.14 3.38 17.76
N SER A 109 -9.36 3.30 18.83
CA SER A 109 -7.99 2.75 18.89
C SER A 109 -7.84 1.27 18.48
N THR A 110 -8.93 0.61 18.11
CA THR A 110 -8.99 -0.78 17.65
C THR A 110 -9.09 -0.93 16.13
N GLY A 111 -9.11 0.16 15.35
CA GLY A 111 -9.15 0.08 13.88
C GLY A 111 -10.45 -0.47 13.30
N SER A 112 -11.49 -0.62 14.15
CA SER A 112 -12.84 -1.00 13.73
C SER A 112 -13.64 0.26 13.44
N CYS A 113 -14.05 0.40 12.19
CA CYS A 113 -15.03 1.36 11.76
C CYS A 113 -16.37 1.10 12.45
N ASP A 114 -16.92 2.09 13.14
CA ASP A 114 -18.32 2.04 13.54
C ASP A 114 -19.20 2.34 12.31
N PRO A 115 -19.91 1.34 11.76
CA PRO A 115 -20.74 1.51 10.57
C PRO A 115 -21.93 2.45 10.81
N SER A 116 -22.25 2.79 12.08
CA SER A 116 -23.31 3.73 12.41
C SER A 116 -22.88 5.20 12.31
N VAL A 117 -21.57 5.48 12.35
CA VAL A 117 -20.99 6.84 12.33
C VAL A 117 -20.28 7.15 11.01
N ALA A 118 -19.79 6.14 10.30
CA ALA A 118 -19.41 6.26 8.90
C ALA A 118 -20.69 6.43 8.06
N GLY A 119 -21.22 7.64 7.98
CA GLY A 119 -22.50 7.92 7.33
C GLY A 119 -22.58 7.32 5.92
N GLY A 120 -23.23 6.16 5.80
CA GLY A 120 -23.65 5.48 4.57
C GLY A 120 -22.73 5.67 3.37
N SER A 121 -21.42 5.49 3.56
CA SER A 121 -20.43 5.69 2.49
C SER A 121 -20.43 4.47 1.57
N GLY A 122 -21.44 4.39 0.70
CA GLY A 122 -21.61 3.31 -0.25
C GLY A 122 -23.00 2.73 -0.30
N GLY A 123 -23.23 1.94 -1.35
CA GLY A 123 -24.52 1.35 -1.65
C GLY A 123 -25.16 1.89 -2.92
N LEU A 124 -26.21 1.20 -3.33
CA LEU A 124 -27.10 1.65 -4.37
C LEU A 124 -28.06 2.70 -3.77
N ASP A 125 -28.42 3.72 -4.55
CA ASP A 125 -29.59 4.53 -4.24
C ASP A 125 -30.87 3.68 -4.43
N GLY A 126 -32.00 4.21 -3.95
CA GLY A 126 -33.29 3.49 -4.03
C GLY A 126 -33.75 3.20 -5.47
N ASP A 127 -33.10 3.83 -6.46
CA ASP A 127 -33.40 3.71 -7.89
C ASP A 127 -32.35 2.83 -8.62
N GLY A 128 -31.38 2.25 -7.90
CA GLY A 128 -30.32 1.39 -8.45
C GLY A 128 -29.09 2.15 -9.00
N GLY A 129 -29.05 3.47 -8.88
CA GLY A 129 -27.85 4.29 -9.09
C GLY A 129 -26.86 4.14 -7.93
N GLN A 130 -25.65 4.70 -8.06
CA GLN A 130 -24.61 4.56 -7.05
C GLN A 130 -24.58 5.77 -6.11
N LYS A 131 -24.46 5.59 -4.79
CA LYS A 131 -24.23 6.70 -3.86
C LYS A 131 -22.77 7.16 -3.85
N PRO A 132 -22.48 8.41 -3.44
CA PRO A 132 -21.11 8.84 -3.18
C PRO A 132 -20.42 7.92 -2.15
N ARG A 133 -19.15 7.60 -2.39
CA ARG A 133 -18.35 6.72 -1.53
C ARG A 133 -17.09 7.43 -1.07
N ASP A 134 -16.63 7.11 0.13
CA ASP A 134 -15.34 7.55 0.63
C ASP A 134 -14.59 6.33 1.13
N ILE A 135 -13.45 6.03 0.51
CA ILE A 135 -12.74 4.77 0.67
C ILE A 135 -11.31 5.06 1.08
N THR A 136 -10.87 4.42 2.17
CA THR A 136 -9.47 4.39 2.58
C THR A 136 -8.82 3.13 2.02
N ILE A 137 -7.77 3.30 1.24
CA ILE A 137 -6.90 2.24 0.74
C ILE A 137 -5.63 2.23 1.60
N THR A 138 -5.24 1.07 2.09
CA THR A 138 -4.02 0.85 2.87
C THR A 138 -3.15 -0.19 2.19
N VAL A 139 -1.89 0.14 1.93
CA VAL A 139 -0.90 -0.78 1.37
C VAL A 139 0.09 -1.17 2.46
N THR A 140 0.12 -2.47 2.78
CA THR A 140 0.98 -3.04 3.81
C THR A 140 2.07 -3.90 3.16
N CYS A 141 3.33 -3.55 3.39
CA CYS A 141 4.47 -4.40 3.08
C CYS A 141 4.47 -5.57 4.07
N LYS A 142 4.39 -6.80 3.56
CA LYS A 142 4.55 -8.02 4.34
C LYS A 142 5.87 -8.66 3.95
N GLY A 143 6.79 -8.74 4.91
CA GLY A 143 8.05 -9.45 4.74
C GLY A 143 7.87 -10.95 4.90
N PRO A 144 8.86 -11.76 4.52
CA PRO A 144 8.84 -13.20 4.79
C PRO A 144 8.83 -13.46 6.30
N ALA A 145 8.35 -14.64 6.70
CA ALA A 145 8.34 -15.07 8.09
C ALA A 145 9.75 -14.93 8.74
N ALA A 146 9.78 -14.65 10.05
CA ALA A 146 11.05 -14.54 10.77
C ALA A 146 11.87 -15.82 10.63
N GLY A 147 13.15 -15.68 10.24
CA GLY A 147 14.07 -16.80 10.05
C GLY A 147 14.26 -17.27 8.60
N ALA A 148 13.55 -16.71 7.62
CA ALA A 148 13.80 -17.05 6.21
C ALA A 148 15.19 -16.53 5.74
N PRO A 149 16.00 -17.36 5.06
CA PRO A 149 17.28 -16.92 4.50
C PRO A 149 17.05 -15.80 3.47
N GLY A 150 17.76 -14.68 3.63
CA GLY A 150 17.60 -13.51 2.78
C GLY A 150 16.58 -12.46 3.25
N ALA A 151 16.12 -12.53 4.52
CA ALA A 151 15.23 -11.55 5.17
C ALA A 151 15.84 -10.13 5.34
N LEU A 152 16.57 -9.65 4.34
CA LEU A 152 17.01 -8.27 4.15
C LEU A 152 15.84 -7.35 3.75
N LEU A 153 14.63 -7.88 3.63
CA LEU A 153 13.46 -7.04 3.41
C LEU A 153 12.98 -6.48 4.73
N ASP A 154 13.41 -5.25 5.00
CA ASP A 154 12.88 -4.46 6.09
C ASP A 154 11.52 -3.87 5.71
N CYS A 155 10.54 -4.74 5.43
CA CYS A 155 9.15 -4.38 5.74
C CYS A 155 8.98 -4.17 7.26
N ARG A 156 10.02 -4.41 8.08
CA ARG A 156 9.97 -4.25 9.53
C ARG A 156 10.37 -2.83 9.92
N GLY A 157 9.38 -1.95 10.03
CA GLY A 157 9.52 -0.90 11.03
C GLY A 157 9.63 -1.55 12.41
N SER A 158 10.69 -1.22 13.17
CA SER A 158 10.84 -1.51 14.61
C SER A 158 10.44 -2.92 15.11
N GLY A 159 10.63 -3.98 14.31
CA GLY A 159 10.46 -5.37 14.74
C GLY A 159 9.18 -6.10 14.29
N ALA A 160 8.23 -5.46 13.60
CA ALA A 160 7.02 -6.13 13.09
C ALA A 160 7.24 -6.75 11.68
N SER A 161 6.65 -7.90 11.37
CA SER A 161 6.73 -8.51 10.02
C SER A 161 5.91 -7.78 8.94
N THR A 162 5.17 -6.75 9.35
CA THR A 162 4.28 -5.96 8.51
C THR A 162 4.45 -4.46 8.80
N ARG A 163 4.42 -3.64 7.74
CA ARG A 163 4.46 -2.17 7.83
C ARG A 163 3.51 -1.56 6.81
N VAL A 164 2.76 -0.54 7.20
CA VAL A 164 2.01 0.28 6.25
C VAL A 164 2.98 1.19 5.50
N VAL A 165 3.05 1.01 4.18
CA VAL A 165 3.96 1.75 3.28
C VAL A 165 3.25 2.82 2.46
N ALA A 166 1.93 2.71 2.29
CA ALA A 166 1.14 3.75 1.67
C ALA A 166 -0.31 3.73 2.17
N LYS A 167 -0.95 4.90 2.14
CA LYS A 167 -2.37 5.09 2.37
C LYS A 167 -2.92 6.08 1.34
N ALA A 168 -4.12 5.84 0.85
CA ALA A 168 -4.86 6.82 0.06
C ALA A 168 -6.30 6.90 0.55
N ARG A 169 -6.87 8.11 0.54
CA ARG A 169 -8.31 8.31 0.71
C ARG A 169 -8.87 8.78 -0.61
N VAL A 170 -9.85 8.06 -1.13
CA VAL A 170 -10.46 8.36 -2.43
C VAL A 170 -11.96 8.48 -2.25
N ARG A 171 -12.48 9.65 -2.63
CA ARG A 171 -13.90 9.93 -2.65
C ARG A 171 -14.42 9.74 -4.08
N PHE A 172 -15.39 8.88 -4.25
CA PHE A 172 -16.07 8.67 -5.52
C PHE A 172 -17.36 9.47 -5.51
N GLU A 173 -17.46 10.43 -6.42
CA GLU A 173 -18.66 11.25 -6.60
C GLU A 173 -19.39 10.85 -7.88
N ILE A 174 -20.70 11.05 -7.89
CA ILE A 174 -21.54 10.85 -9.05
C ILE A 174 -21.43 12.09 -9.92
N ASP A 175 -21.13 11.92 -11.20
CA ASP A 175 -21.28 12.97 -12.19
C ASP A 175 -22.76 13.22 -12.45
N THR A 176 -23.28 14.32 -11.89
CA THR A 176 -24.70 14.69 -12.02
C THR A 176 -25.01 15.46 -13.29
N THR A 177 -24.01 15.71 -14.16
CA THR A 177 -24.20 16.45 -15.42
C THR A 177 -25.00 15.65 -16.45
N ALA A 178 -25.01 14.31 -16.36
CA ALA A 178 -25.85 13.46 -17.19
C ALA A 178 -27.29 13.36 -16.63
N ALA A 179 -28.26 13.63 -17.51
CA ALA A 179 -29.69 13.57 -17.18
C ALA A 179 -30.14 12.14 -16.82
N ASN A 180 -29.65 11.13 -17.54
CA ASN A 180 -29.95 9.73 -17.27
C ASN A 180 -29.03 9.20 -16.15
N GLN A 181 -29.63 8.70 -15.07
CA GLN A 181 -28.89 8.15 -13.93
C GLN A 181 -27.97 6.97 -14.32
N SER A 182 -28.40 6.14 -15.28
CA SER A 182 -27.61 5.01 -15.79
C SER A 182 -26.36 5.42 -16.58
N GLN A 183 -26.28 6.68 -17.02
CA GLN A 183 -25.14 7.24 -17.77
C GLN A 183 -24.20 8.07 -16.87
N ARG A 184 -24.52 8.23 -15.59
CA ARG A 184 -23.71 9.02 -14.66
C ARG A 184 -22.39 8.31 -14.39
N ALA A 185 -21.30 8.94 -14.79
CA ALA A 185 -19.96 8.45 -14.49
C ALA A 185 -19.65 8.58 -13.00
N THR A 186 -18.87 7.65 -12.46
CA THR A 186 -18.29 7.80 -11.14
C THR A 186 -16.91 8.43 -11.28
N ILE A 187 -16.73 9.63 -10.70
CA ILE A 187 -15.48 10.38 -10.77
C ILE A 187 -14.70 10.12 -9.48
N PRO A 188 -13.51 9.47 -9.54
CA PRO A 188 -12.63 9.35 -8.39
C PRO A 188 -11.96 10.69 -8.09
N LYS A 189 -12.12 11.18 -6.87
CA LYS A 189 -11.38 12.32 -6.31
C LYS A 189 -10.44 11.82 -5.23
N ILE A 190 -9.14 11.96 -5.46
CA ILE A 190 -8.12 11.61 -4.47
C ILE A 190 -8.12 12.71 -3.40
N VAL A 191 -8.52 12.37 -2.18
CA VAL A 191 -8.59 13.30 -1.03
C VAL A 191 -7.25 13.36 -0.31
N SER A 192 -6.60 12.22 -0.12
CA SER A 192 -5.24 12.15 0.40
C SER A 192 -4.46 11.02 -0.25
N TRP A 193 -3.15 11.22 -0.37
CA TRP A 193 -2.22 10.25 -0.90
C TRP A 193 -0.92 10.35 -0.13
N ASP A 194 -0.63 9.33 0.67
CA ASP A 194 0.54 9.27 1.55
C ASP A 194 1.35 8.02 1.23
N THR A 195 2.61 8.21 0.89
CA THR A 195 3.60 7.13 0.77
C THR A 195 4.60 7.32 1.91
N SER A 196 4.47 6.51 2.96
CA SER A 196 5.23 6.68 4.19
C SER A 196 6.72 6.38 3.92
N ARG A 197 7.57 7.33 4.29
CA ARG A 197 9.04 7.19 4.29
C ARG A 197 9.47 6.32 5.46
#